data_AF-A0A7H8SFJ4-F1
#
_entry.id   AF-A0A7H8SFJ4-F1
#
_cell.length_a   1.000
_cell.length_b   1.000
_cell.length_c   1.000
_cell.angle_alpha   90.00
_cell.angle_beta   90.00
_cell.angle_gamma   90.00
#
_symmetry.space_group_name_H-M   'P 1'
#
loop_
_entity.id
_entity.type
_entity.pdbx_description
1 polymer ?
#
loop_
_entity_poly.entity_id
_entity_poly.type
_entity_poly.pdbx_seq_one_letter_code
_entity_poly.pdbx_strand_id
1 'polypeptide(L)' 'MSRSDSTFLIMWTSIDISQEMMSEGQSEQKGLSNIDYQIADAENLPFKQESFDLVISRLGFHHFTDPGRILHEMNKVCVP' A
#
# COMPACT_ATOMS: atom_id res chain seq x y z
N MET A 1 31.26 1.75 -13.14
CA MET A 1 31.06 0.52 -12.36
C MET A 1 31.40 0.83 -10.90
N SER A 2 30.42 1.27 -10.11
CA SER A 2 30.47 1.26 -8.64
C SER A 2 29.08 1.63 -8.10
N ARG A 3 28.21 0.63 -7.95
CA ARG A 3 27.04 0.74 -7.07
C ARG A 3 27.47 0.18 -5.72
N SER A 4 28.20 0.98 -4.95
CA SER A 4 28.27 0.80 -3.51
C SER A 4 27.39 1.88 -2.93
N ASP A 5 26.21 1.48 -2.46
CA ASP A 5 25.60 2.02 -1.24
C ASP A 5 24.43 1.10 -0.91
N SER A 6 24.58 0.40 0.20
CA SER A 6 23.60 -0.50 0.80
C SER A 6 22.45 0.32 1.39
N THR A 7 21.68 0.98 0.55
CA THR A 7 20.46 1.68 0.95
C THR A 7 19.40 0.62 1.25
N PHE A 8 18.75 0.69 2.42
CA PHE A 8 17.60 -0.16 2.76
C PHE A 8 16.65 -0.25 1.56
N LEU A 9 16.39 -1.46 1.08
CA LEU A 9 15.41 -1.71 0.04
C LEU A 9 14.01 -1.54 0.65
N ILE A 10 13.42 -0.37 0.47
CA ILE A 10 12.02 -0.14 0.83
C ILE A 10 11.15 -0.98 -0.11
N MET A 11 10.33 -1.84 0.46
CA MET A 11 9.29 -2.59 -0.28
C MET A 11 7.95 -1.91 -0.07
N TRP A 12 7.22 -1.67 -1.15
CA TRP A 12 5.88 -1.09 -1.12
C TRP A 12 4.83 -2.15 -1.35
N THR A 13 3.69 -2.02 -0.69
CA THR A 13 2.46 -2.73 -1.05
C THR A 13 1.42 -1.71 -1.46
N SER A 14 0.97 -1.77 -2.71
CA SER A 14 -0.08 -0.93 -3.27
C SER A 14 -1.38 -1.70 -3.30
N ILE A 15 -2.46 -1.09 -2.80
CA ILE A 15 -3.79 -1.68 -2.84
C ILE A 15 -4.80 -0.74 -3.46
N ASP A 16 -5.78 -1.32 -4.13
CA ASP A 16 -7.01 -0.67 -4.55
C ASP A 16 -8.12 -1.73 -4.69
N ILE A 17 -9.38 -1.34 -4.55
CA ILE A 17 -10.52 -2.24 -4.77
C ILE A 17 -10.80 -2.43 -6.27
N SER A 18 -10.38 -1.47 -7.10
CA SER A 18 -10.56 -1.46 -8.55
C SER A 18 -9.42 -2.18 -9.28
N GLN A 19 -9.80 -3.21 -10.03
CA GLN A 19 -8.87 -3.90 -10.93
C GLN A 19 -8.29 -2.97 -12.02
N GLU A 20 -9.08 -2.00 -12.46
CA GLU A 20 -8.66 -1.03 -13.48
C GLU A 20 -7.56 -0.11 -12.93
N MET A 21 -7.77 0.47 -11.74
CA MET A 21 -6.79 1.34 -11.09
C MET A 21 -5.47 0.62 -10.81
N MET A 22 -5.55 -0.64 -10.36
CA MET A 22 -4.34 -1.45 -10.16
C MET A 22 -3.58 -1.71 -11.47
N SER A 23 -4.29 -1.97 -12.56
CA SER A 23 -3.67 -2.21 -13.85
C SER A 23 -3.00 -0.95 -14.40
N GLU A 24 -3.64 0.22 -14.23
CA GLU A 24 -3.09 1.52 -14.59
C GLU A 24 -1.82 1.82 -13.78
N GLY A 25 -1.90 1.73 -12.45
CA GLY A 25 -0.77 1.98 -11.56
C GLY A 25 0.44 1.06 -11.81
N GLN A 26 0.21 -0.23 -12.08
CA GLN A 26 1.28 -1.13 -12.51
C GLN A 26 1.91 -0.69 -13.82
N SER A 27 1.08 -0.19 -14.75
CA SER A 27 1.55 0.19 -16.07
C SER A 27 2.40 1.46 -16.08
N GLU A 28 2.08 2.42 -15.20
CA GLU A 28 2.84 3.66 -15.02
C GLU A 28 4.18 3.42 -14.32
N GLN A 29 4.25 2.41 -13.45
CA GLN A 29 5.41 2.13 -12.60
C GLN A 29 6.24 0.93 -13.08
N LYS A 30 6.14 0.52 -14.34
CA LYS A 30 6.83 -0.67 -14.93
C LYS A 30 8.34 -0.76 -14.72
N GLY A 31 9.01 0.33 -14.34
CA GLY A 31 10.46 0.35 -14.04
C GLY A 31 10.82 0.06 -12.58
N LEU A 32 9.83 -0.03 -11.69
CA LEU A 32 10.02 -0.30 -10.26
C LEU A 32 9.79 -1.79 -9.98
N SER A 33 10.74 -2.42 -9.28
CA SER A 33 10.68 -3.84 -8.93
C SER A 33 10.39 -4.09 -7.45
N ASN A 34 10.23 -3.01 -6.67
CA ASN A 34 10.05 -3.04 -5.22
C ASN A 34 8.61 -2.70 -4.80
N ILE A 35 7.63 -2.97 -5.65
CA ILE A 35 6.21 -2.75 -5.37
C ILE A 35 5.46 -4.07 -5.59
N ASP A 36 4.78 -4.54 -4.54
CA ASP A 36 3.78 -5.59 -4.61
C ASP A 36 2.39 -4.97 -4.76
N TYR A 37 1.58 -5.53 -5.65
CA TYR A 37 0.29 -4.95 -6.05
C TYR A 37 -0.82 -5.95 -5.71
N GLN A 38 -1.79 -5.54 -4.89
CA GLN A 38 -2.87 -6.43 -4.44
C GLN A 38 -4.24 -5.76 -4.56
N ILE A 39 -5.23 -6.49 -5.05
CA ILE A 39 -6.63 -6.03 -5.00
C ILE A 39 -7.13 -6.26 -3.57
N ALA A 40 -7.53 -5.20 -2.89
CA ALA A 40 -8.02 -5.29 -1.52
C ALA A 40 -8.98 -4.16 -1.18
N ASP A 41 -9.89 -4.44 -0.25
CA ASP A 41 -10.73 -3.44 0.38
C ASP A 41 -9.99 -2.81 1.58
N ALA A 42 -9.87 -1.49 1.59
CA ALA A 42 -9.23 -0.76 2.68
C ALA A 42 -10.00 -0.85 4.00
N GLU A 43 -11.31 -1.14 3.98
CA GLU A 43 -12.12 -1.37 5.18
C GLU A 43 -11.86 -2.75 5.82
N ASN A 44 -11.14 -3.64 5.11
CA ASN A 44 -10.78 -4.97 5.57
C ASN A 44 -9.43 -5.41 4.99
N LEU A 45 -8.36 -4.80 5.49
CA LEU A 45 -6.99 -5.05 5.03
C LEU A 45 -6.58 -6.50 5.30
N PRO A 46 -6.13 -7.26 4.27
CA PRO A 46 -5.76 -8.67 4.38
C PRO A 46 -4.35 -8.87 4.97
N PHE A 47 -3.92 -7.97 5.86
CA PHE A 47 -2.59 -7.98 6.46
C PHE A 47 -2.68 -8.24 7.96
N LYS A 48 -1.61 -8.81 8.50
CA LYS A 48 -1.49 -9.04 9.94
C LYS A 48 -1.28 -7.71 10.68
N GLN A 49 -1.42 -7.75 11.99
CA GLN A 49 -1.07 -6.62 12.84
C GLN A 49 0.42 -6.27 12.66
N GLU A 50 0.78 -4.99 12.77
CA GLU A 50 2.19 -4.54 12.82
C GLU A 50 3.05 -5.05 11.64
N SER A 51 2.48 -5.10 10.43
CA SER A 51 3.15 -5.60 9.22
C SER A 51 3.83 -4.52 8.39
N PHE A 52 3.58 -3.23 8.68
CA PHE A 52 4.12 -2.10 7.92
C PHE A 52 4.69 -1.03 8.86
N ASP A 53 5.82 -0.45 8.45
CA ASP A 53 6.42 0.71 9.13
C ASP A 53 5.71 2.03 8.81
N LEU A 54 5.01 2.08 7.66
CA LEU A 54 4.30 3.26 7.18
C LEU A 54 3.06 2.83 6.40
N VAL A 55 1.92 3.45 6.73
CA VAL A 55 0.66 3.27 6.01
C VAL A 55 0.18 4.63 5.52
N ILE A 56 0.00 4.77 4.21
CA ILE A 56 -0.45 6.02 3.59
C ILE A 56 -1.76 5.80 2.82
N SER A 57 -2.64 6.78 2.91
CA SER A 57 -3.79 6.90 2.01
C SER A 57 -3.80 8.31 1.45
N ARG A 58 -3.88 8.43 0.13
CA ARG A 58 -3.86 9.72 -0.57
C ARG A 58 -5.11 9.84 -1.42
N LEU A 59 -5.91 10.87 -1.15
CA LEU A 59 -7.16 11.14 -1.87
C LEU A 59 -8.16 9.97 -1.90
N GLY A 60 -8.05 9.00 -0.98
CA GLY A 60 -8.98 7.86 -0.89
C GLY A 60 -10.20 8.11 0.00
N PHE A 61 -10.04 8.90 1.08
CA PHE A 61 -11.01 8.99 2.17
C PHE A 61 -12.43 9.40 1.81
N HIS A 62 -12.63 10.11 0.70
CA HIS A 62 -13.96 10.52 0.25
C HIS A 62 -14.73 9.42 -0.51
N HIS A 63 -14.09 8.31 -0.85
CA HIS A 63 -14.72 7.15 -1.49
C HIS A 63 -15.16 6.07 -0.48
N PHE A 64 -14.70 6.16 0.76
CA PHE A 64 -14.91 5.12 1.76
C PHE A 64 -16.26 5.27 2.47
N THR A 65 -16.89 4.14 2.80
CA THR A 65 -18.19 4.13 3.45
C THR A 65 -18.06 4.34 4.95
N ASP A 66 -17.01 3.79 5.56
CA ASP A 66 -16.65 3.99 6.95
C ASP A 66 -15.18 4.44 7.11
N PRO A 67 -14.92 5.75 7.17
CA PRO A 67 -13.58 6.29 7.43
C PRO A 67 -12.97 5.81 8.75
N GLY A 68 -13.78 5.54 9.77
CA GLY A 68 -13.32 5.08 11.08
C GLY A 68 -12.80 3.64 11.01
N ARG A 69 -13.48 2.78 10.26
CA ARG A 69 -13.02 1.41 9.98
C ARG A 69 -11.64 1.39 9.31
N ILE A 70 -11.41 2.29 8.36
CA ILE A 70 -10.14 2.35 7.64
C ILE A 70 -9.02 2.86 8.52
N LEU A 71 -9.26 3.90 9.33
CA LEU A 71 -8.27 4.34 10.31
C LEU A 71 -7.93 3.21 11.30
N HIS A 72 -8.92 2.43 11.72
CA HIS A 72 -8.67 1.24 12.55
C HIS A 72 -7.79 0.21 11.85
N GLU A 73 -8.10 -0.13 10.59
CA GLU A 73 -7.34 -1.11 9.81
C GLU A 73 -5.92 -0.62 9.52
N MET A 74 -5.75 0.65 9.13
CA MET A 74 -4.44 1.29 8.93
C MET A 74 -3.61 1.24 10.22
N ASN A 75 -4.21 1.57 11.37
CA ASN A 75 -3.53 1.50 12.66
C ASN A 75 -3.20 0.06 13.08
N LYS A 76 -4.09 -0.90 12.80
CA LYS A 76 -3.86 -2.33 13.08
C LYS A 76 -2.60 -2.82 12.38
N VAL A 77 -2.45 -2.50 11.10
CA VAL A 77 -1.35 -3.04 10.29
C VAL A 77 -0.05 -2.24 10.42
N CYS A 78 -0.10 -1.02 10.97
CA CYS A 78 1.08 -0.20 11.25
C CYS A 78 1.74 -0.61 12.57
N VAL A 79 3.07 -0.58 12.63
CA VAL A 79 3.80 -0.70 13.90
C VAL A 79 3.55 0.54 14.79
N PRO A 80 3.54 0.41 16.13
CA PRO A 80 3.38 1.54 17.06
C PRO A 80 4.50 2.57 17.04
#